data_AF-A0A2U1RMG0-F1
#
_entry.id   AF-A0A2U1RMG0-F1
#
_cell.length_a   1.000
_cell.length_b   1.000
_cell.length_c   1.000
_cell.angle_alpha   90.00
_cell.angle_beta   90.00
_cell.angle_gamma   90.00
#
_symmetry.space_group_name_H-M   'P 1'
#
loop_
_entity.id
_entity.type
_entity.pdbx_description
1 polymer ?
#
loop_
_entity_poly.entity_id
_entity_poly.type
_entity_poly.pdbx_seq_one_letter_code
_entity_poly.pdbx_strand_id
1 'polypeptide(L)' 'MFGLGIQELVIILIIVLLLFGASRLPEVGSGLGKAIRGFKDSLAGKDAIDVTPKNDKDEEKRSGKGKV' A
#
# COMPACT_ATOMS: atom_id res chain seq x y z
N MET A 1 -12.92 8.26 -34.65
CA MET A 1 -13.65 6.98 -34.83
C MET A 1 -13.36 6.12 -33.61
N PHE A 2 -14.37 5.92 -32.75
CA PHE A 2 -14.39 5.05 -31.56
C PHE A 2 -13.14 5.08 -30.66
N GLY A 3 -12.98 6.16 -29.89
CA GLY A 3 -12.17 6.09 -28.68
C GLY A 3 -12.96 5.31 -27.63
N LEU A 4 -12.35 4.30 -27.02
CA LEU A 4 -12.93 3.62 -25.86
C LEU A 4 -13.14 4.67 -24.76
N GLY A 5 -14.37 5.16 -24.65
CA GLY A 5 -14.75 6.12 -23.65
C GLY A 5 -14.92 5.46 -22.30
N ILE A 6 -15.07 6.30 -21.28
CA ILE A 6 -15.42 5.83 -19.93
C ILE A 6 -16.72 5.00 -19.96
N GLN A 7 -17.66 5.33 -20.84
CA GLN A 7 -18.95 4.64 -20.95
C GLN A 7 -18.79 3.19 -21.43
N GLU A 8 -17.97 2.94 -22.45
CA GLU A 8 -17.68 1.59 -22.93
C GLU A 8 -16.92 0.77 -21.88
N LEU A 9 -15.96 1.39 -21.18
CA LEU A 9 -15.23 0.72 -20.10
C LEU A 9 -16.15 0.30 -18.94
N VAL A 10 -17.14 1.13 -18.58
CA VAL A 10 -18.14 0.79 -17.55
C VAL A 10 -19.00 -0.39 -17.99
N ILE A 11 -19.44 -0.43 -19.24
CA ILE A 11 -20.23 -1.56 -19.78
C ILE A 11 -19.41 -2.86 -19.72
N ILE A 12 -18.16 -2.83 -20.15
CA ILE A 12 -17.25 -3.98 -20.09
C ILE A 12 -17.04 -4.42 -18.64
N LEU A 13 -16.82 -3.46 -17.73
CA LEU A 13 -16.65 -3.73 -16.30
C LEU A 13 -17.87 -4.44 -15.72
N ILE A 14 -19.08 -4.01 -16.07
CA ILE A 14 -20.33 -4.68 -15.63
C ILE A 14 -20.38 -6.12 -16.15
N ILE A 15 -20.06 -6.36 -17.42
CA ILE A 15 -20.05 -7.73 -17.98
C ILE A 15 -19.04 -8.61 -17.24
N VAL A 16 -17.83 -8.10 -16.98
CA VAL A 16 -16.80 -8.81 -16.22
C VAL A 16 -17.29 -9.10 -14.78
N LEU A 17 -17.92 -8.13 -14.13
CA LEU A 17 -18.50 -8.30 -12.80
C LEU A 17 -19.63 -9.34 -12.78
N LEU A 18 -20.41 -9.49 -13.84
CA LEU A 18 -21.43 -10.52 -13.95
C LEU A 18 -20.84 -11.91 -14.16
N LEU A 19 -19.77 -12.03 -14.97
CA LEU A 19 -19.11 -13.31 -15.25
C LEU A 19 -18.32 -13.83 -14.05
N PHE A 20 -17.51 -12.96 -13.45
CA PHE A 20 -16.61 -13.34 -12.35
C PHE A 20 -17.24 -13.12 -10.98
N GLY A 21 -18.28 -12.28 -10.88
CA GLY A 21 -18.87 -11.83 -9.63
C GLY A 21 -18.13 -10.64 -9.02
N ALA A 22 -18.87 -9.72 -8.39
CA ALA A 22 -18.31 -8.53 -7.75
C ALA A 22 -17.32 -8.85 -6.62
N SER A 23 -17.41 -10.03 -6.01
CA SER A 23 -16.52 -10.46 -4.92
C SER A 23 -15.12 -10.87 -5.39
N ARG A 24 -14.96 -11.27 -6.67
CA ARG A 24 -13.65 -11.73 -7.19
C ARG A 24 -12.70 -10.60 -7.55
N LEU A 25 -13.23 -9.43 -7.93
CA LEU A 25 -12.42 -8.26 -8.27
C LEU A 25 -11.55 -7.79 -7.08
N PRO A 26 -12.12 -7.59 -5.87
CA PRO A 26 -11.34 -7.22 -4.68
C PRO A 26 -10.37 -8.31 -4.23
N GLU A 27 -10.75 -9.59 -4.35
CA GLU A 27 -9.92 -10.73 -3.98
C GLU A 27 -8.63 -10.75 -4.82
N VAL A 28 -8.77 -10.68 -6.15
CA VAL A 28 -7.64 -10.60 -7.10
C VAL A 28 -6.86 -9.28 -6.93
N GLY A 29 -7.56 -8.16 -6.78
CA GLY A 29 -6.94 -6.86 -6.57
C GLY A 29 -6.11 -6.77 -5.30
N SER A 30 -6.54 -7.42 -4.21
CA SER A 30 -5.79 -7.46 -2.96
C SER A 30 -4.46 -8.23 -3.08
N GLY A 31 -4.46 -9.33 -3.85
CA GLY A 31 -3.25 -10.11 -4.14
C GLY A 31 -2.28 -9.34 -5.03
N LEU A 32 -2.78 -8.79 -6.14
CA LEU A 32 -1.99 -7.97 -7.06
C LEU A 32 -1.45 -6.70 -6.37
N GLY A 33 -2.25 -6.05 -5.53
CA GLY A 33 -1.83 -4.85 -4.80
C GLY A 33 -0.68 -5.12 -3.82
N LYS A 34 -0.72 -6.25 -3.11
CA LYS A 34 0.38 -6.69 -2.25
C LYS A 34 1.64 -6.99 -3.07
N ALA A 35 1.50 -7.66 -4.22
CA ALA A 35 2.61 -7.97 -5.10
C ALA A 35 3.27 -6.70 -5.69
N ILE A 36 2.47 -5.75 -6.18
CA ILE A 36 2.95 -4.46 -6.70
C ILE A 36 3.62 -3.66 -5.59
N ARG A 37 3.05 -3.66 -4.38
CA ARG A 37 3.63 -2.97 -3.23
C ARG A 37 4.98 -3.55 -2.83
N GLY A 38 5.08 -4.87 -2.70
CA GLY A 38 6.35 -5.55 -2.43
C GLY A 38 7.38 -5.30 -3.53
N PHE A 39 6.97 -5.38 -4.80
CA PHE A 39 7.84 -5.06 -5.93
C PHE A 39 8.37 -3.61 -5.87
N LYS A 40 7.49 -2.65 -5.55
CA LYS A 40 7.88 -1.24 -5.38
C LYS A 40 8.82 -1.05 -4.19
N ASP A 41 8.57 -1.71 -3.07
CA ASP A 41 9.36 -1.57 -1.85
C ASP A 41 10.77 -2.15 -2.05
N SER A 42 10.91 -3.26 -2.78
CA SER A 42 12.20 -3.84 -3.18
C SER A 42 12.95 -2.97 -4.20
N LEU A 43 12.25 -2.40 -5.20
CA LEU A 43 12.86 -1.44 -6.14
C LEU A 43 13.29 -0.14 -5.43
N ALA A 44 12.54 0.29 -4.41
CA ALA A 44 12.86 1.46 -3.60
C ALA A 44 13.94 1.19 -2.55
N GLY A 45 14.50 -0.03 -2.48
CA GLY A 45 15.57 -0.39 -1.54
C GLY A 45 15.15 -0.33 -0.07
N LYS A 46 13.85 -0.43 0.22
CA LYS A 46 13.29 -0.21 1.56
C LYS A 46 13.44 -1.41 2.51
N ASP A 47 13.95 -2.52 1.96
CA ASP A 47 14.30 -3.75 2.67
C ASP A 47 15.81 -3.86 3.01
N ALA A 48 16.54 -2.73 3.05
CA ALA A 48 17.76 -2.69 3.85
C ALA A 48 17.33 -2.78 5.32
N ILE A 49 17.62 -3.93 5.94
CA ILE A 49 17.38 -4.22 7.36
C ILE A 49 17.66 -2.96 8.18
N ASP A 50 16.62 -2.37 8.79
CA ASP A 50 16.80 -1.36 9.83
C ASP A 50 17.34 -2.09 11.06
N VAL A 51 18.65 -2.36 11.06
CA VAL A 51 19.40 -2.91 12.20
C VAL A 51 19.63 -1.84 13.27
N THR A 52 19.04 -0.65 13.13
CA THR A 52 19.09 0.38 14.16
C THR A 52 18.33 -0.16 15.36
N PRO A 53 19.02 -0.47 16.49
CA PRO A 53 18.33 -0.84 17.71
C PRO A 53 17.39 0.32 18.03
N LYS A 54 16.10 0.03 18.34
CA LYS A 54 15.24 1.02 19.00
C LYS A 54 15.96 1.41 20.28
N ASN A 55 16.64 2.55 20.25
CA ASN A 55 17.41 3.05 21.36
C ASN A 55 16.38 3.67 22.30
N ASP A 56 16.12 3.00 23.41
CA ASP A 56 15.32 3.46 24.54
C ASP A 56 15.94 4.74 25.15
N LYS A 57 15.81 5.88 24.45
CA LYS A 57 16.34 7.19 24.88
C LYS A 57 15.26 8.27 24.97
N ASP A 58 14.04 7.88 25.31
CA ASP A 58 12.94 8.83 25.57
C ASP A 58 12.72 9.14 27.07
N GLU A 59 13.52 8.62 28.01
CA GLU A 59 13.28 8.86 29.46
C GLU A 59 14.29 9.74 30.22
N GLU A 60 15.46 10.10 29.68
CA GLU A 60 16.49 10.80 30.48
C GLU A 60 16.86 12.21 29.98
N LYS A 61 15.88 13.10 29.73
CA LYS A 61 16.18 14.52 29.50
C LYS A 61 15.11 15.54 29.93
N ARG A 62 14.39 15.29 31.04
CA ARG A 62 13.53 16.31 31.67
C ARG A 62 13.64 16.43 33.20
N SER A 63 14.69 15.90 33.83
CA SER A 63 14.91 16.03 35.28
C SER A 63 15.96 17.08 35.72
N GLY A 64 16.49 17.92 34.82
CA GLY A 64 17.76 18.61 35.12
C GLY A 64 17.89 20.08 34.73
N LYS A 65 16.82 20.90 34.76
CA LYS A 65 17.02 22.36 34.67
C LYS A 65 16.31 23.10 35.80
N GLY A 66 17.11 23.51 36.78
CA GLY A 66 16.88 24.70 37.57
C GLY A 66 16.09 24.51 38.85
N LYS A 67 16.60 23.68 39.78
CA LYS A 67 16.41 23.92 41.20
C LYS A 67 17.63 24.74 41.66
N VAL A 68 17.34 25.89 42.27
CA VAL A 68 18.17 26.80 43.10
C VAL A 68 19.31 27.57 42.43
#